data_AF-A0A437QM64-F1
#
_entry.id   AF-A0A437QM64-F1
#
_cell.length_a   1.000
_cell.length_b   1.000
_cell.length_c   1.000
_cell.angle_alpha   90.00
_cell.angle_beta   90.00
_cell.angle_gamma   90.00
#
_symmetry.space_group_name_H-M   'P 1'
#
loop_
_entity.id
_entity.type
_entity.pdbx_description
1 polymer ?
#
loop_
_entity_poly.entity_id
_entity_poly.type
_entity_poly.pdbx_seq_one_letter_code
_entity_poly.pdbx_strand_id
1 'polypeptide(L)'
;MFRKSPLWLVHIVLFTLSFFALWTFRGHDVVSLFLLELCALYIAITHQRQRELVPPLAIIIGFKLASLPLWFLLFSEKTISLYLVSIIGYNLLLASVLIKFYLHDSLRKLFKVSTPRRKIPQVLAMASLLAFAAGHLGLVLLEVRIYAYDPTIFEGVPFFYKTYEIASLSIKALLLLAIWSMCLDSYFVDYERYKNYAITHDAKASKR
;
A
#
# COMPACT_ATOMS: atom_id res chain seq x y z
N MET A 1 5.07 3.37 25.88
CA MET A 1 6.49 3.51 26.31
C MET A 1 7.36 2.77 25.29
N PHE A 2 7.86 3.45 24.25
CA PHE A 2 8.89 2.87 23.36
C PHE A 2 10.15 2.65 24.20
N ARG A 3 10.27 1.49 24.85
CA ARG A 3 11.54 1.04 25.41
C ARG A 3 12.53 1.07 24.25
N LYS A 4 13.63 1.81 24.43
CA LYS A 4 14.71 2.07 23.47
C LYS A 4 15.33 0.76 22.94
N SER A 5 14.61 0.02 22.10
CA SER A 5 15.18 -1.07 21.32
C SER A 5 15.89 -0.42 20.12
N PRO A 6 17.10 -0.84 19.75
CA PRO A 6 17.82 -0.27 18.60
C PRO A 6 17.03 -0.37 17.28
N LEU A 7 15.97 -1.18 17.25
CA LEU A 7 15.06 -1.33 16.12
C LEU A 7 14.44 -0.01 15.65
N TRP A 8 14.09 0.95 16.51
CA TRP A 8 13.44 2.18 16.03
C TRP A 8 14.34 3.00 15.08
N LEU A 9 15.65 3.02 15.33
CA LEU A 9 16.63 3.63 14.44
C LEU A 9 16.68 2.91 13.08
N VAL A 10 16.62 1.57 13.11
CA VAL A 10 16.57 0.76 11.87
C VAL A 10 15.33 1.10 11.05
N HIS A 11 14.17 1.28 11.68
CA HIS A 11 12.94 1.68 10.96
C HIS A 11 13.07 3.05 10.32
N ILE A 12 13.62 4.04 11.04
CA ILE A 12 13.81 5.40 10.48
C ILE A 12 14.80 5.36 9.31
N VAL A 13 15.94 4.68 9.48
CA VAL A 13 16.95 4.57 8.42
C VAL A 13 16.36 3.88 7.18
N LEU A 14 15.67 2.75 7.35
CA LEU A 14 15.04 2.06 6.22
C LEU A 14 13.91 2.87 5.58
N PHE A 15 13.12 3.59 6.38
CA PHE A 15 12.12 4.52 5.87
C PHE A 15 12.77 5.59 4.99
N THR A 16 13.79 6.29 5.51
CA THR A 16 14.50 7.34 4.75
C THR A 16 15.16 6.78 3.49
N LEU A 17 15.82 5.62 3.60
CA LEU A 17 16.42 4.94 2.44
C LEU A 17 15.38 4.54 1.40
N SER A 18 14.18 4.12 1.82
CA SER A 18 13.11 3.77 0.88
C SER A 18 12.62 4.99 0.11
N PHE A 19 12.41 6.14 0.76
CA PHE A 19 12.04 7.37 0.05
C PHE A 19 13.16 7.88 -0.86
N PHE A 20 14.41 7.80 -0.40
CA PHE A 20 15.58 8.15 -1.22
C PHE A 20 15.70 7.25 -2.46
N ALA A 21 15.50 5.94 -2.30
CA ALA A 21 15.50 4.97 -3.39
C ALA A 21 14.34 5.23 -4.37
N LEU A 22 13.12 5.48 -3.87
CA LEU A 22 11.97 5.81 -4.72
C LEU A 22 12.23 7.04 -5.58
N TRP A 23 12.86 8.08 -5.01
CA TRP A 23 13.22 9.29 -5.73
C TRP A 23 14.32 9.06 -6.77
N THR A 24 15.38 8.36 -6.38
CA THR A 24 16.55 8.06 -7.24
C THR A 24 16.16 7.19 -8.43
N PHE A 25 15.29 6.20 -8.19
CA PHE A 25 14.83 5.25 -9.20
C PHE A 25 13.43 5.57 -9.74
N ARG A 26 13.01 6.84 -9.72
CA ARG A 26 11.66 7.26 -10.13
C ARG A 26 11.28 6.86 -11.56
N GLY A 27 12.26 6.75 -12.46
CA GLY A 27 12.07 6.29 -13.85
C GLY A 27 12.14 4.77 -14.04
N HIS A 28 12.46 4.00 -12.99
CA HIS A 28 12.54 2.54 -13.03
C HIS A 28 11.39 1.93 -12.24
N ASP A 29 10.25 1.75 -12.90
CA ASP A 29 9.04 1.20 -12.28
C ASP A 29 9.31 -0.11 -11.53
N VAL A 30 10.12 -1.00 -12.12
CA VAL A 30 10.50 -2.29 -11.51
C VAL A 30 11.21 -2.12 -10.16
N VAL A 31 12.15 -1.19 -10.07
CA VAL A 31 12.91 -0.94 -8.83
C VAL A 31 11.98 -0.34 -7.76
N SER A 32 11.11 0.59 -8.15
CA SER A 32 10.12 1.18 -7.24
C SER A 32 9.10 0.16 -6.71
N LEU A 33 8.73 -0.84 -7.52
CA LEU A 33 7.85 -1.93 -7.14
C LEU A 33 8.53 -2.90 -6.17
N PHE A 34 9.76 -3.31 -6.48
CA PHE A 34 10.55 -4.19 -5.62
C PHE A 34 10.79 -3.56 -4.24
N LEU A 35 10.99 -2.24 -4.19
CA LEU A 35 11.15 -1.51 -2.94
C LEU A 35 9.91 -1.59 -2.04
N LEU A 36 8.71 -1.41 -2.60
CA LEU A 36 7.44 -1.53 -1.86
C LEU A 36 7.27 -2.95 -1.27
N GLU A 37 7.66 -3.98 -2.03
CA GLU A 37 7.62 -5.37 -1.60
C GLU A 37 8.60 -5.65 -0.45
N LEU A 38 9.85 -5.19 -0.58
CA LEU A 38 10.85 -5.31 0.47
C LEU A 38 10.40 -4.61 1.76
N CYS A 39 9.79 -3.43 1.65
CA CYS A 39 9.23 -2.72 2.80
C CYS A 39 8.08 -3.51 3.43
N ALA A 40 7.12 -3.99 2.65
CA ALA A 40 6.01 -4.80 3.15
C ALA A 40 6.49 -6.09 3.86
N LEU A 41 7.47 -6.78 3.26
CA LEU A 41 8.08 -7.99 3.82
C LEU A 41 8.84 -7.68 5.11
N TYR A 42 9.64 -6.62 5.13
CA TYR A 42 10.36 -6.18 6.32
C TYR A 42 9.40 -5.89 7.47
N ILE A 43 8.30 -5.19 7.22
CA ILE A 43 7.29 -4.88 8.23
C ILE A 43 6.62 -6.18 8.72
N ALA A 44 6.25 -7.08 7.81
CA ALA A 44 5.65 -8.37 8.18
C ALA A 44 6.57 -9.22 9.09
N ILE A 45 7.88 -9.19 8.85
CA ILE A 45 8.89 -9.92 9.64
C ILE A 45 9.16 -9.23 10.99
N THR A 46 9.33 -7.91 11.00
CA THR A 46 9.70 -7.17 12.21
C THR A 46 8.54 -6.97 13.18
N HIS A 47 7.31 -6.91 12.67
CA HIS A 47 6.09 -6.72 13.46
C HIS A 47 5.31 -8.03 13.66
N GLN A 48 5.99 -9.18 13.75
CA GLN A 48 5.37 -10.48 14.03
C GLN A 48 4.51 -10.53 15.32
N ARG A 49 4.74 -9.60 16.27
CA ARG A 49 3.91 -9.46 17.47
C ARG A 49 2.52 -8.88 17.16
N GLN A 50 2.40 -8.06 16.13
CA GLN A 50 1.14 -7.51 15.62
C GLN A 50 0.65 -8.36 14.44
N ARG A 51 0.29 -9.61 14.72
CA ARG A 51 -0.12 -10.59 13.70
C ARG A 51 -1.30 -10.13 12.83
N GLU A 52 -2.07 -9.16 13.31
CA GLU A 52 -3.19 -8.54 12.58
C GLU A 52 -2.76 -7.81 11.29
N LEU A 53 -1.49 -7.39 11.20
CA LEU A 53 -0.93 -6.75 10.01
C LEU A 53 -0.51 -7.76 8.93
N VAL A 54 -0.33 -9.02 9.30
CA VAL A 54 0.19 -10.05 8.38
C VAL A 54 -0.80 -10.35 7.23
N PRO A 55 -2.12 -10.52 7.46
CA PRO A 55 -3.08 -10.76 6.39
C PRO A 55 -3.06 -9.71 5.25
N PRO A 56 -3.18 -8.39 5.50
CA PRO A 56 -3.14 -7.40 4.42
C PRO A 56 -1.77 -7.34 3.73
N LEU A 57 -0.67 -7.46 4.47
CA LEU A 57 0.68 -7.49 3.88
C LEU A 57 0.88 -8.72 2.99
N ALA A 58 0.37 -9.89 3.41
CA ALA A 58 0.42 -11.11 2.61
C ALA A 58 -0.40 -11.00 1.33
N ILE A 59 -1.57 -10.33 1.36
CA ILE A 59 -2.34 -10.02 0.14
C ILE A 59 -1.51 -9.18 -0.81
N ILE A 60 -0.88 -8.11 -0.33
CA ILE A 60 -0.05 -7.20 -1.15
C ILE A 60 1.10 -7.97 -1.78
N ILE A 61 1.86 -8.72 -0.97
CA ILE A 61 3.01 -9.51 -1.42
C ILE A 61 2.55 -10.56 -2.44
N GLY A 62 1.48 -11.31 -2.15
CA GLY A 62 0.96 -12.35 -3.04
C GLY A 62 0.49 -11.80 -4.38
N PHE A 63 -0.23 -10.68 -4.39
CA PHE A 63 -0.64 -10.01 -5.62
C PHE A 63 0.55 -9.51 -6.43
N LYS A 64 1.55 -8.94 -5.76
CA LYS A 64 2.75 -8.40 -6.42
C LYS A 64 3.62 -9.51 -7.01
N LEU A 65 3.78 -10.63 -6.31
CA LEU A 65 4.42 -11.82 -6.89
C LEU A 65 3.65 -12.34 -8.11
N ALA A 66 2.32 -12.34 -8.06
CA ALA A 66 1.48 -12.70 -9.21
C ALA A 66 1.56 -11.67 -10.37
N SER A 67 2.04 -10.46 -10.12
CA SER A 67 2.26 -9.43 -11.15
C SER A 67 3.54 -9.65 -11.95
N LEU A 68 4.52 -10.40 -11.43
CA LEU A 68 5.78 -10.67 -12.14
C LEU A 68 5.56 -11.46 -13.45
N PRO A 69 4.82 -12.58 -13.47
CA PRO A 69 4.52 -13.29 -14.71
C PRO A 69 3.73 -12.42 -15.71
N LEU A 70 2.78 -11.61 -15.21
CA LEU A 70 2.03 -10.67 -16.03
C LEU A 70 2.96 -9.67 -16.69
N TRP A 71 3.96 -9.16 -15.97
CA TRP A 71 4.95 -8.26 -16.55
C TRP A 71 5.74 -8.93 -17.67
N PHE A 72 6.23 -10.16 -17.47
CA PHE A 72 6.94 -10.90 -18.52
C PHE A 72 6.09 -11.17 -19.76
N LEU A 73 4.80 -11.48 -19.57
CA LEU A 73 3.87 -11.71 -20.67
C LEU A 73 3.52 -10.41 -21.42
N LEU A 74 3.30 -9.31 -20.68
CA LEU A 74 2.89 -8.02 -21.23
C LEU A 74 4.05 -7.24 -21.85
N PHE A 75 5.29 -7.50 -21.44
CA PHE A 75 6.49 -6.89 -22.04
C PHE A 75 6.65 -7.27 -23.53
N SER A 76 6.03 -8.38 -23.96
CA SER A 76 6.04 -8.82 -25.35
C SER A 76 5.05 -8.08 -26.25
N GLU A 77 4.06 -7.37 -25.69
CA GLU A 77 3.03 -6.70 -26.48
C GLU A 77 3.35 -5.22 -26.71
N LYS A 78 3.40 -4.81 -27.99
CA LYS A 78 3.74 -3.44 -28.42
C LYS A 78 2.64 -2.39 -28.16
N THR A 79 1.55 -2.75 -27.46
CA THR A 79 0.36 -1.90 -27.37
C THR A 79 0.24 -1.26 -25.99
N ILE A 80 0.60 0.03 -25.88
CA ILE A 80 0.50 0.84 -24.65
C ILE A 80 -0.91 0.74 -24.02
N SER A 81 -1.96 0.67 -24.84
CA SER A 81 -3.33 0.55 -24.34
C SER A 81 -3.57 -0.74 -23.55
N LEU A 82 -3.03 -1.87 -24.00
CA LEU A 82 -3.23 -3.15 -23.31
C LEU A 82 -2.47 -3.17 -21.98
N TYR A 83 -1.25 -2.63 -21.97
CA TYR A 83 -0.48 -2.40 -20.75
C TYR A 83 -1.25 -1.54 -19.72
N LEU A 84 -1.82 -0.41 -20.14
CA LEU A 84 -2.61 0.47 -19.27
C LEU A 84 -3.85 -0.25 -18.73
N VAL A 85 -4.60 -0.97 -19.58
CA VAL A 85 -5.76 -1.77 -19.16
C VAL A 85 -5.38 -2.82 -18.13
N SER A 86 -4.26 -3.53 -18.33
CA SER A 86 -3.77 -4.54 -17.39
C SER A 86 -3.44 -3.93 -16.02
N ILE A 87 -2.78 -2.77 -15.98
CA ILE A 87 -2.46 -2.10 -14.70
C ILE A 87 -3.73 -1.59 -14.01
N ILE A 88 -4.66 -1.00 -14.76
CA ILE A 88 -5.96 -0.55 -14.21
C ILE A 88 -6.67 -1.75 -13.56
N GLY A 89 -6.82 -2.84 -14.30
CA GLY A 89 -7.45 -4.07 -13.81
C GLY A 89 -6.74 -4.63 -12.58
N TYR A 90 -5.41 -4.67 -12.61
CA TYR A 90 -4.59 -5.12 -11.48
C TYR A 90 -4.81 -4.26 -10.22
N ASN A 91 -4.77 -2.93 -10.33
CA ASN A 91 -4.95 -2.04 -9.19
C ASN A 91 -6.35 -2.15 -8.58
N LEU A 92 -7.39 -2.23 -9.41
CA LEU A 92 -8.77 -2.41 -8.96
C LEU A 92 -8.98 -3.78 -8.31
N LEU A 93 -8.38 -4.84 -8.88
CA LEU A 93 -8.46 -6.19 -8.33
C LEU A 93 -7.76 -6.24 -6.96
N LEU A 94 -6.56 -5.68 -6.84
CA LEU A 94 -5.84 -5.61 -5.57
C LEU A 94 -6.61 -4.80 -4.52
N ALA A 95 -7.14 -3.63 -4.88
CA ALA A 95 -7.96 -2.81 -3.99
C ALA A 95 -9.19 -3.59 -3.49
N SER A 96 -9.88 -4.27 -4.42
CA SER A 96 -11.07 -5.08 -4.12
C SER A 96 -10.74 -6.26 -3.20
N VAL A 97 -9.65 -6.98 -3.50
CA VAL A 97 -9.21 -8.11 -2.68
C VAL A 97 -8.78 -7.65 -1.30
N LEU A 98 -8.04 -6.55 -1.20
CA LEU A 98 -7.64 -5.96 0.07
C LEU A 98 -8.87 -5.67 0.93
N ILE A 99 -9.86 -4.94 0.43
CA ILE A 99 -11.06 -4.58 1.21
C ILE A 99 -11.85 -5.83 1.60
N LYS A 100 -12.03 -6.78 0.68
CA LYS A 100 -12.91 -7.95 0.88
C LYS A 100 -12.28 -9.02 1.76
N PHE A 101 -10.98 -9.26 1.62
CA PHE A 101 -10.35 -10.46 2.19
C PHE A 101 -9.39 -10.21 3.35
N TYR A 102 -8.98 -8.96 3.66
CA TYR A 102 -8.01 -8.74 4.74
C TYR A 102 -8.53 -9.15 6.14
N LEU A 103 -9.85 -9.14 6.34
CA LEU A 103 -10.50 -9.60 7.57
C LEU A 103 -11.08 -11.01 7.48
N HIS A 104 -10.90 -11.70 6.35
CA HIS A 104 -11.57 -12.98 6.09
C HIS A 104 -11.05 -14.09 6.99
N ASP A 105 -11.98 -14.88 7.55
CA ASP A 105 -11.72 -15.93 8.54
C ASP A 105 -10.64 -16.92 8.11
N SER A 106 -10.65 -17.37 6.86
CA SER A 106 -9.65 -18.31 6.32
C SER A 106 -8.23 -17.74 6.35
N LEU A 107 -8.05 -16.47 5.97
CA LEU A 107 -6.74 -15.82 5.99
C LEU A 107 -6.25 -15.65 7.44
N ARG A 108 -7.15 -15.29 8.36
CA ARG A 108 -6.83 -15.18 9.78
C ARG A 108 -6.42 -16.51 10.38
N LYS A 109 -7.12 -17.60 10.05
CA LYS A 109 -6.78 -18.97 10.48
C LYS A 109 -5.41 -19.38 9.94
N LEU A 110 -5.12 -19.09 8.68
CA LEU A 110 -3.82 -19.36 8.05
C LEU A 110 -2.67 -18.69 8.80
N PHE A 111 -2.84 -17.42 9.18
CA PHE A 111 -1.82 -16.64 9.90
C PHE A 111 -1.93 -16.70 11.43
N LYS A 112 -2.83 -17.54 11.98
CA LYS A 112 -3.07 -17.70 13.43
C LYS A 112 -3.29 -16.35 14.13
N VAL A 113 -4.13 -15.50 13.53
CA VAL A 113 -4.50 -14.17 14.03
C VAL A 113 -5.79 -14.29 14.84
N SER A 114 -5.83 -13.71 16.04
CA SER A 114 -7.07 -13.53 16.81
C SER A 114 -8.07 -12.68 16.03
N THR A 115 -9.35 -12.81 16.32
CA THR A 115 -10.38 -11.93 15.72
C THR A 115 -10.00 -10.46 15.91
N PRO A 116 -9.74 -9.71 14.83
CA PRO A 116 -9.30 -8.33 14.94
C PRO A 116 -10.40 -7.52 15.60
N ARG A 117 -10.05 -6.77 16.65
CA ARG A 117 -11.03 -5.98 17.40
C ARG A 117 -11.57 -4.80 16.60
N ARG A 118 -10.84 -4.32 15.58
CA ARG A 118 -11.21 -3.18 14.71
C ARG A 118 -10.61 -3.30 13.31
N LYS A 119 -11.14 -2.48 12.38
CA LYS A 119 -10.63 -2.31 11.02
C LYS A 119 -9.28 -1.58 11.02
N ILE A 120 -8.39 -1.93 10.08
CA ILE A 120 -7.07 -1.30 9.91
C ILE A 120 -7.22 -0.14 8.90
N PRO A 121 -7.14 1.14 9.32
CA PRO A 121 -7.40 2.28 8.45
C PRO A 121 -6.42 2.37 7.27
N GLN A 122 -5.18 1.90 7.46
CA GLN A 122 -4.16 1.85 6.41
C GLN A 122 -4.59 0.96 5.23
N VAL A 123 -5.35 -0.11 5.47
CA VAL A 123 -5.87 -0.98 4.39
C VAL A 123 -6.86 -0.22 3.51
N LEU A 124 -7.73 0.58 4.13
CA LEU A 124 -8.66 1.44 3.39
C LEU A 124 -7.91 2.50 2.60
N ALA A 125 -6.92 3.17 3.23
CA ALA A 125 -6.10 4.18 2.56
C ALA A 125 -5.38 3.60 1.32
N MET A 126 -4.76 2.43 1.43
CA MET A 126 -4.12 1.76 0.30
C MET A 126 -5.12 1.42 -0.81
N ALA A 127 -6.28 0.86 -0.46
CA ALA A 127 -7.30 0.52 -1.44
C ALA A 127 -7.85 1.77 -2.17
N SER A 128 -8.05 2.87 -1.45
CA SER A 128 -8.44 4.16 -2.03
C SER A 128 -7.36 4.71 -2.97
N LEU A 129 -6.08 4.65 -2.57
CA LEU A 129 -4.96 5.09 -3.41
C LEU A 129 -4.85 4.24 -4.69
N LEU A 130 -5.04 2.93 -4.60
CA LEU A 130 -5.05 2.03 -5.75
C LEU A 130 -6.22 2.33 -6.70
N ALA A 131 -7.42 2.57 -6.16
CA ALA A 131 -8.59 2.96 -6.96
C ALA A 131 -8.38 4.32 -7.64
N PHE A 132 -7.81 5.29 -6.93
CA PHE A 132 -7.46 6.59 -7.50
C PHE A 132 -6.42 6.46 -8.62
N ALA A 133 -5.40 5.62 -8.42
CA ALA A 133 -4.39 5.32 -9.44
C ALA A 133 -5.01 4.70 -10.70
N ALA A 134 -5.93 3.76 -10.53
CA ALA A 134 -6.67 3.15 -11.64
C ALA A 134 -7.53 4.19 -12.38
N GLY A 135 -8.20 5.10 -11.65
CA GLY A 135 -8.95 6.20 -12.24
C GLY A 135 -8.07 7.14 -13.08
N HIS A 136 -6.92 7.56 -12.52
CA HIS A 136 -5.96 8.39 -13.26
C HIS A 136 -5.45 7.69 -14.53
N LEU A 137 -5.08 6.41 -14.43
CA LEU A 137 -4.67 5.60 -15.59
C LEU A 137 -5.79 5.46 -16.62
N GLY A 138 -7.05 5.38 -16.20
CA GLY A 138 -8.20 5.38 -17.09
C GLY A 138 -8.30 6.67 -17.91
N LEU A 139 -8.03 7.83 -17.29
CA LEU A 139 -7.98 9.12 -17.98
C LEU A 139 -6.79 9.20 -18.95
N VAL A 140 -5.60 8.70 -18.56
CA VAL A 140 -4.45 8.58 -19.46
C VAL A 140 -4.78 7.70 -20.67
N LEU A 141 -5.41 6.54 -20.43
CA LEU A 141 -5.81 5.63 -21.49
C LEU A 141 -6.81 6.28 -22.44
N LEU A 142 -7.78 7.03 -21.91
CA LEU A 142 -8.75 7.78 -22.70
C LEU A 142 -8.04 8.81 -23.59
N GLU A 143 -7.15 9.63 -23.03
CA GLU A 143 -6.38 10.61 -23.80
C GLU A 143 -5.53 9.95 -24.90
N VAL A 144 -4.84 8.85 -24.59
CA VAL A 144 -4.05 8.08 -25.56
C VAL A 144 -4.93 7.56 -26.69
N ARG A 145 -6.15 7.10 -26.39
CA ARG A 145 -7.10 6.63 -27.40
C ARG A 145 -7.65 7.77 -28.26
N ILE A 146 -7.99 8.91 -27.66
CA ILE A 146 -8.43 10.10 -28.38
C ILE A 146 -7.32 10.59 -29.31
N TYR A 147 -6.09 10.72 -28.80
CA TYR A 147 -4.93 11.14 -29.58
C TYR A 147 -4.61 10.18 -30.74
N ALA A 148 -4.75 8.87 -30.50
CA ALA A 148 -4.58 7.86 -31.56
C ALA A 148 -5.68 7.90 -32.63
N TYR A 149 -6.87 8.39 -32.29
CA TYR A 149 -7.99 8.54 -33.23
C TYR A 149 -7.89 9.85 -34.02
N ASP A 150 -7.63 10.97 -33.34
CA ASP A 150 -7.44 12.28 -33.95
C ASP A 150 -6.41 13.09 -33.14
N PRO A 151 -5.17 13.22 -33.64
CA PRO A 151 -4.11 13.98 -32.99
C PRO A 151 -4.38 15.49 -32.91
N THR A 152 -5.27 16.03 -33.73
CA THR A 152 -5.53 17.49 -33.80
C THR A 152 -6.40 18.00 -32.66
N ILE A 153 -7.05 17.10 -31.92
CA ILE A 153 -7.88 17.42 -30.75
C ILE A 153 -7.06 18.09 -29.64
N PHE A 154 -5.77 17.78 -29.54
CA PHE A 154 -4.90 18.32 -28.51
C PHE A 154 -3.93 19.34 -29.09
N GLU A 155 -3.95 20.56 -28.57
CA GLU A 155 -2.91 21.57 -28.80
C GLU A 155 -1.64 21.22 -28.01
N GLY A 156 -1.02 20.08 -28.35
CA GLY A 156 0.20 19.56 -27.71
C GLY A 156 0.02 18.22 -27.02
N VAL A 157 0.83 17.98 -25.97
CA VAL A 157 0.81 16.71 -25.22
C VAL A 157 -0.44 16.67 -24.31
N PRO A 158 -1.25 15.59 -24.35
CA PRO A 158 -2.43 15.45 -23.51
C PRO A 158 -2.11 15.61 -22.00
N PHE A 159 -3.04 16.17 -21.24
CA PHE A 159 -2.79 16.63 -19.87
C PHE A 159 -2.49 15.48 -18.90
N PHE A 160 -3.32 14.44 -18.89
CA PHE A 160 -3.12 13.27 -18.03
C PHE A 160 -1.89 12.49 -18.43
N TYR A 161 -1.61 12.37 -19.74
CA TYR A 161 -0.37 11.77 -20.23
C TYR A 161 0.86 12.57 -19.76
N LYS A 162 0.82 13.91 -19.86
CA LYS A 162 1.91 14.79 -19.40
C LYS A 162 2.16 14.70 -17.89
N THR A 163 1.10 14.55 -17.09
CA THR A 163 1.19 14.49 -15.62
C THR A 163 1.40 13.08 -15.08
N TYR A 164 1.37 12.06 -15.94
CA TYR A 164 1.43 10.65 -15.59
C TYR A 164 2.60 10.29 -14.67
N GLU A 165 3.82 10.68 -15.02
CA GLU A 165 5.01 10.32 -14.25
C GLU A 165 4.96 10.90 -12.83
N ILE A 166 4.56 12.16 -12.69
CA ILE A 166 4.49 12.86 -11.41
C ILE A 166 3.36 12.26 -10.55
N ALA A 167 2.20 12.01 -11.14
CA ALA A 167 1.08 11.37 -10.46
C ALA A 167 1.44 9.95 -9.99
N SER A 168 2.07 9.16 -10.86
CA SER A 168 2.55 7.81 -10.56
C SER A 168 3.53 7.81 -9.39
N LEU A 169 4.53 8.69 -9.41
CA LEU A 169 5.50 8.82 -8.32
C LEU A 169 4.82 9.21 -6.99
N SER A 170 3.90 10.17 -7.04
CA SER A 170 3.16 10.64 -5.86
C SER A 170 2.33 9.52 -5.23
N ILE A 171 1.63 8.74 -6.05
CA ILE A 171 0.83 7.59 -5.61
C ILE A 171 1.73 6.53 -4.98
N LYS A 172 2.87 6.21 -5.60
CA LYS A 172 3.85 5.24 -5.05
C LYS A 172 4.38 5.70 -3.69
N ALA A 173 4.70 7.00 -3.56
CA ALA A 173 5.15 7.57 -2.29
C ALA A 173 4.07 7.49 -1.21
N LEU A 174 2.81 7.76 -1.55
CA LEU A 174 1.67 7.64 -0.62
C LEU A 174 1.39 6.18 -0.23
N LEU A 175 1.52 5.23 -1.15
CA LEU A 175 1.42 3.80 -0.85
C LEU A 175 2.55 3.34 0.08
N LEU A 176 3.78 3.79 -0.19
CA LEU A 176 4.93 3.50 0.65
C LEU A 176 4.74 4.08 2.07
N LEU A 177 4.20 5.30 2.16
CA LEU A 177 3.83 5.93 3.42
C LEU A 177 2.73 5.13 4.15
N ALA A 178 1.71 4.67 3.43
CA ALA A 178 0.63 3.86 4.00
C ALA A 178 1.18 2.54 4.58
N ILE A 179 2.10 1.87 3.88
CA ILE A 179 2.77 0.65 4.35
C ILE A 179 3.61 0.96 5.60
N TRP A 180 4.48 1.97 5.57
CA TRP A 180 5.29 2.35 6.73
C TRP A 180 4.46 2.81 7.93
N SER A 181 3.31 3.44 7.68
CA SER A 181 2.39 3.84 8.75
C SER A 181 1.75 2.65 9.48
N MET A 182 1.89 1.42 8.98
CA MET A 182 1.52 0.21 9.72
C MET A 182 2.51 -0.11 10.85
N CYS A 183 3.74 0.39 10.81
CA CYS A 183 4.67 0.31 11.94
C CYS A 183 4.29 1.23 13.09
N LEU A 184 3.47 2.26 12.83
CA LEU A 184 2.90 3.09 13.87
C LEU A 184 1.79 2.27 14.53
N ASP A 185 1.87 2.11 15.85
CA ASP A 185 0.88 1.34 16.60
C ASP A 185 -0.52 1.87 16.26
N SER A 186 -1.33 1.08 15.55
CA SER A 186 -2.72 1.43 15.27
C SER A 186 -3.54 1.64 16.54
N TYR A 187 -2.97 1.25 17.70
CA TYR A 187 -3.54 1.32 19.03
C TYR A 187 -2.94 2.42 19.93
N PHE A 188 -2.08 3.32 19.41
CA PHE A 188 -1.43 4.35 20.23
C PHE A 188 -2.44 5.23 21.01
N VAL A 189 -3.64 5.41 20.45
CA VAL A 189 -4.76 6.16 21.06
C VAL A 189 -5.40 5.40 22.25
N ASP A 190 -5.36 4.06 22.26
CA ASP A 190 -6.03 3.24 23.27
C ASP A 190 -5.13 2.84 24.44
N TYR A 191 -3.80 2.92 24.35
CA TYR A 191 -2.93 2.71 25.52
C TYR A 191 -3.20 3.75 26.61
N GLU A 192 -3.31 5.03 26.23
CA GLU A 192 -3.71 6.13 27.13
C GLU A 192 -5.11 5.88 27.70
N ARG A 193 -6.07 5.47 26.87
CA ARG A 193 -7.46 5.22 27.30
C ARG A 193 -7.57 4.02 28.24
N TYR A 194 -6.84 2.94 27.97
CA TYR A 194 -6.80 1.73 28.78
C TYR A 194 -6.03 1.96 30.09
N LYS A 195 -4.92 2.71 30.05
CA LYS A 195 -4.21 3.18 31.25
C LYS A 195 -5.14 4.01 32.13
N ASN A 196 -5.89 4.94 31.56
CA ASN A 196 -6.84 5.77 32.30
C ASN A 196 -8.04 4.95 32.84
N TYR A 197 -8.51 3.95 32.09
CA TYR A 197 -9.56 3.03 32.54
C TYR A 197 -9.08 2.13 33.69
N ALA A 198 -7.88 1.55 33.59
CA ALA A 198 -7.29 0.72 34.64
C ALA A 198 -7.07 1.53 35.94
N ILE A 199 -6.52 2.74 35.84
CA ILE A 199 -6.32 3.64 36.99
C ILE A 199 -7.66 3.99 37.66
N THR A 200 -8.71 4.26 36.88
CA THR A 200 -10.03 4.61 37.44
C THR A 200 -10.79 3.42 38.02
N HIS A 201 -10.54 2.20 37.54
CA HIS A 201 -11.14 0.98 38.11
C HIS A 201 -10.42 0.48 39.36
N ASP A 202 -9.09 0.52 39.39
CA ASP A 202 -8.29 0.13 40.57
C ASP A 202 -8.53 1.09 41.74
N ALA A 203 -8.67 2.40 41.47
CA ALA A 203 -9.03 3.39 42.49
C ALA A 203 -10.44 3.20 43.08
N LYS A 204 -11.35 2.55 42.34
CA LYS A 204 -12.69 2.17 42.85
C LYS A 204 -12.65 0.86 43.63
N ALA A 205 -11.77 -0.07 43.26
CA ALA A 205 -11.60 -1.34 43.96
C ALA A 205 -10.92 -1.17 45.32
N SER A 206 -9.98 -0.22 45.47
CA SER A 206 -9.31 0.03 46.76
C SER A 206 -10.14 0.81 47.79
N LYS A 207 -11.34 1.30 47.41
CA LYS A 207 -12.26 2.04 48.29
C LYS A 207 -13.41 1.17 48.82
N ARG A 208 -13.45 -0.11 48.46
CA ARG A 208 -14.35 -1.13 49.04
C ARG A 208 -13.56 -1.99 50.00
#